data_AF-A0A2R4TCP3-F1
#
_entry.id   AF-A0A2R4TCP3-F1
#
_cell.length_a   1.000
_cell.length_b   1.000
_cell.length_c   1.000
_cell.angle_alpha   90.00
_cell.angle_beta   90.00
_cell.angle_gamma   90.00
#
_symmetry.space_group_name_H-M   'P 1'
#
loop_
_entity.id
_entity.type
_entity.pdbx_description
1 polymer ?
#
loop_
_entity_poly.entity_id
_entity_poly.type
_entity_poly.pdbx_seq_one_letter_code
_entity_poly.pdbx_strand_id
1 'polypeptide(L)'
;MWASLVQANELLFRPGGHDHPSTVIYSPDTAAFDDDPDRLRGIARALYALKGTGQEDAELAAFSRTLASEMEYEMRMRVPQSLAGDAEVYCTDIIVSRRHLPDGVLRSPLFPLIIHPEKTAMTMMLPSRYWPNELIETERPPA
;
A
#
# COMPACT_ATOMS: atom_id res chain seq x y z
N MET A 1 4.13 -7.39 9.39
CA MET A 1 3.12 -7.57 8.33
C MET A 1 3.55 -6.83 7.08
N TRP A 2 2.97 -7.24 5.96
CA TRP A 2 3.24 -6.68 4.64
C TRP A 2 2.16 -5.68 4.22
N ALA A 3 2.56 -4.73 3.38
CA ALA A 3 1.67 -3.86 2.65
C ALA A 3 2.03 -3.88 1.17
N SER A 4 1.03 -3.66 0.32
CA SER A 4 1.24 -3.45 -1.11
C SER A 4 0.72 -2.09 -1.57
N LEU A 5 1.51 -1.45 -2.43
CA LEU A 5 1.24 -0.16 -3.04
C LEU A 5 0.07 -0.25 -4.04
N VAL A 6 -0.96 0.57 -3.84
CA VAL A 6 -2.02 0.78 -4.83
C VAL A 6 -1.65 1.94 -5.75
N GLN A 7 -1.31 3.09 -5.15
CA GLN A 7 -0.87 4.28 -5.86
C GLN A 7 0.05 5.13 -4.98
N ALA A 8 0.88 5.93 -5.61
CA ALA A 8 1.79 6.86 -4.95
C ALA A 8 1.96 8.11 -5.82
N ASN A 9 2.29 9.21 -5.16
CA ASN A 9 2.76 10.39 -5.88
C ASN A 9 3.98 10.04 -6.73
N GLU A 10 3.99 10.46 -8.01
CA GLU A 10 5.06 10.14 -8.96
C GLU A 10 6.46 10.56 -8.49
N LEU A 11 6.54 11.57 -7.62
CA LEU A 11 7.80 12.06 -7.07
C LEU A 11 8.50 11.01 -6.21
N LEU A 12 7.77 10.06 -5.60
CA LEU A 12 8.37 9.00 -4.77
C LEU A 12 9.26 8.04 -5.57
N PHE A 13 9.06 7.93 -6.89
CA PHE A 13 9.81 7.01 -7.76
C PHE A 13 11.11 7.59 -8.32
N ARG A 14 11.49 8.81 -7.89
CA ARG A 14 12.73 9.48 -8.30
C ARG A 14 13.43 10.16 -7.11
N PRO A 15 14.74 10.43 -7.19
CA PRO A 15 15.45 11.18 -6.15
C PRO A 15 14.79 12.53 -5.85
N GLY A 16 14.75 12.92 -4.58
CA GLY A 16 14.09 14.13 -4.11
C GLY A 16 14.18 14.27 -2.59
N GLY A 17 13.76 15.43 -2.07
CA GLY A 17 13.91 15.78 -0.65
C GLY A 17 12.62 15.74 0.18
N HIS A 18 11.47 15.51 -0.45
CA HIS A 18 10.17 15.63 0.21
C HIS A 18 9.48 14.28 0.37
N ASP A 19 8.81 14.13 1.52
CA ASP A 19 7.90 13.04 1.82
C ASP A 19 6.57 13.28 1.08
N HIS A 20 5.93 12.21 0.63
CA HIS A 20 4.73 12.30 -0.19
C HIS A 20 3.71 11.22 0.16
N PRO A 21 2.42 11.47 -0.15
CA PRO A 21 1.37 10.50 0.11
C PRO A 21 1.44 9.29 -0.83
N SER A 22 0.90 8.19 -0.32
CA SER A 22 0.67 6.95 -1.04
C SER A 22 -0.52 6.22 -0.45
N THR A 23 -1.30 5.56 -1.30
CA THR A 23 -2.33 4.62 -0.91
C THR A 23 -1.77 3.20 -0.94
N VAL A 24 -1.93 2.47 0.15
CA VAL A 24 -1.48 1.09 0.30
C VAL A 24 -2.64 0.20 0.76
N ILE A 25 -2.50 -1.11 0.58
CA ILE A 25 -3.30 -2.10 1.27
C ILE A 25 -2.46 -2.95 2.21
N TYR A 26 -3.08 -3.45 3.28
CA TYR A 26 -2.48 -4.39 4.21
C TYR A 26 -3.54 -5.32 4.79
N SER A 27 -3.11 -6.40 5.43
CA SER A 27 -3.99 -7.29 6.19
C SER A 27 -3.43 -7.55 7.60
N PRO A 28 -4.26 -7.52 8.65
CA PRO A 28 -3.88 -8.01 9.98
C PRO A 28 -3.82 -9.54 10.07
N ASP A 29 -4.35 -10.27 9.08
CA ASP A 29 -4.27 -11.73 9.03
C ASP A 29 -2.89 -12.16 8.51
N THR A 30 -1.97 -12.37 9.45
CA THR A 30 -0.61 -12.81 9.15
C THR A 30 -0.57 -14.21 8.53
N ALA A 31 -1.51 -15.09 8.90
CA ALA A 31 -1.55 -16.46 8.38
C ALA A 31 -1.92 -16.50 6.88
N ALA A 32 -2.67 -15.50 6.40
CA ALA A 32 -3.06 -15.43 4.99
C ALA A 32 -1.97 -14.86 4.06
N PHE A 33 -1.08 -14.00 4.57
CA PHE A 33 -0.21 -13.17 3.70
C PHE A 33 1.28 -13.15 4.07
N ASP A 34 1.71 -13.60 5.24
CA ASP A 34 3.14 -13.55 5.57
C ASP A 34 3.97 -14.54 4.73
N ASP A 35 3.39 -15.68 4.35
CA ASP A 35 4.03 -16.68 3.47
C ASP A 35 3.88 -16.37 1.97
N ASP A 36 2.87 -15.56 1.59
CA ASP A 36 2.60 -15.16 0.19
C ASP A 36 2.12 -13.70 0.11
N PRO A 37 3.02 -12.73 0.34
CA PRO A 37 2.68 -11.31 0.32
C PRO A 37 2.37 -10.79 -1.09
N ASP A 38 2.73 -11.55 -2.14
CA ASP A 38 2.41 -11.21 -3.54
C ASP A 38 0.89 -11.26 -3.83
N ARG A 39 0.10 -11.97 -3.02
CA ARG A 39 -1.36 -11.90 -3.06
C ARG A 39 -1.88 -10.49 -2.80
N LEU A 40 -1.27 -9.74 -1.88
CA LEU A 40 -1.61 -8.33 -1.66
C LEU A 40 -1.34 -7.52 -2.93
N ARG A 41 -0.23 -7.79 -3.63
CA ARG A 41 0.08 -7.11 -4.89
C ARG A 41 -0.98 -7.36 -5.97
N GLY A 42 -1.53 -8.57 -6.03
CA GLY A 42 -2.65 -8.90 -6.93
C GLY A 42 -3.89 -8.02 -6.64
N ILE A 43 -4.29 -7.94 -5.38
CA ILE A 43 -5.44 -7.13 -4.93
C ILE A 43 -5.18 -5.64 -5.19
N ALA A 44 -3.98 -5.15 -4.89
CA ALA A 44 -3.61 -3.75 -5.09
C ALA A 44 -3.67 -3.34 -6.57
N ARG A 45 -3.23 -4.22 -7.48
CA ARG A 45 -3.36 -4.00 -8.93
C ARG A 45 -4.80 -3.93 -9.40
N ALA A 46 -5.66 -4.81 -8.86
CA ALA A 46 -7.09 -4.79 -9.17
C ALA A 46 -7.76 -3.49 -8.70
N LEU A 47 -7.41 -3.02 -7.49
CA LEU A 47 -7.87 -1.72 -6.97
C LEU A 47 -7.37 -0.55 -7.80
N TYR A 48 -6.10 -0.56 -8.22
CA TYR A 48 -5.58 0.49 -9.11
C TYR A 48 -6.33 0.52 -10.45
N ALA A 49 -6.61 -0.65 -11.04
CA ALA A 49 -7.38 -0.77 -12.27
C ALA A 49 -8.83 -0.29 -12.14
N LEU A 50 -9.39 -0.34 -10.93
CA LEU A 50 -10.73 0.15 -10.61
C LEU A 50 -10.83 1.69 -10.64
N LYS A 51 -9.73 2.38 -10.33
CA LYS A 51 -9.69 3.84 -10.15
C LYS A 51 -10.30 4.58 -11.33
N GLY A 52 -11.32 5.41 -11.06
CA GLY A 52 -11.96 6.27 -12.06
C GLY A 52 -12.82 5.52 -13.10
N THR A 53 -13.03 4.21 -12.92
CA THR A 53 -13.91 3.42 -13.80
C THR A 53 -15.36 3.45 -13.31
N GLY A 54 -16.31 3.33 -14.23
CA GLY A 54 -17.74 3.16 -13.90
C GLY A 54 -18.00 1.72 -13.45
N GLN A 55 -18.67 1.55 -12.31
CA GLN A 55 -19.00 0.25 -11.73
C GLN A 55 -20.49 0.16 -11.47
N GLU A 56 -21.09 -0.99 -11.81
CA GLU A 56 -22.50 -1.29 -11.51
C GLU A 56 -22.69 -1.65 -10.03
N ASP A 57 -21.71 -2.37 -9.47
CA ASP A 57 -21.67 -2.67 -8.04
C ASP A 57 -21.41 -1.40 -7.22
N ALA A 58 -22.25 -1.15 -6.22
CA ALA A 58 -22.22 0.09 -5.45
C ALA A 58 -20.98 0.23 -4.57
N GLU A 59 -20.45 -0.89 -4.04
CA GLU A 59 -19.26 -0.92 -3.19
C GLU A 59 -18.00 -0.62 -4.02
N LEU A 60 -17.88 -1.28 -5.18
CA LEU A 60 -16.82 -1.01 -6.14
C LEU A 60 -16.90 0.41 -6.70
N ALA A 61 -18.10 0.92 -6.96
CA ALA A 61 -18.30 2.30 -7.42
C ALA A 61 -17.85 3.32 -6.38
N ALA A 62 -18.09 3.06 -5.09
CA ALA A 62 -17.59 3.91 -4.01
C ALA A 62 -16.06 3.90 -3.96
N PHE A 63 -15.44 2.72 -3.95
CA PHE A 63 -13.98 2.59 -3.96
C PHE A 63 -13.32 3.24 -5.18
N SER A 64 -13.90 3.08 -6.37
CA SER A 64 -13.44 3.71 -7.62
C SER A 64 -13.36 5.23 -7.48
N ARG A 65 -14.41 5.84 -6.93
CA ARG A 65 -14.49 7.29 -6.72
C ARG A 65 -13.50 7.76 -5.66
N THR A 66 -13.40 7.03 -4.55
CA THR A 66 -12.48 7.38 -3.48
C THR A 66 -11.03 7.34 -3.94
N LEU A 67 -10.62 6.29 -4.66
CA LEU A 67 -9.26 6.19 -5.21
C LEU A 67 -8.96 7.28 -6.26
N ALA A 68 -9.98 7.77 -6.96
CA ALA A 68 -9.86 8.88 -7.90
C ALA A 68 -9.81 10.25 -7.21
N SER A 69 -10.41 10.36 -6.02
CA SER A 69 -10.38 11.54 -5.17
C SER A 69 -9.06 11.59 -4.39
N GLU A 70 -7.96 11.96 -5.07
CA GLU A 70 -6.61 12.09 -4.47
C GLU A 70 -6.48 13.25 -3.44
N MET A 71 -7.59 13.83 -3.01
CA MET A 71 -7.67 15.00 -2.14
C MET A 71 -8.04 14.65 -0.69
N GLU A 72 -8.63 13.47 -0.48
CA GLU A 72 -9.10 13.01 0.83
C GLU A 72 -8.16 11.91 1.33
N TYR A 73 -7.84 11.95 2.64
CA TYR A 73 -7.02 10.93 3.28
C TYR A 73 -7.93 9.88 3.90
N GLU A 74 -7.89 8.68 3.35
CA GLU A 74 -8.69 7.57 3.82
C GLU A 74 -7.87 6.67 4.74
N MET A 75 -8.49 6.25 5.83
CA MET A 75 -7.85 5.37 6.80
C MET A 75 -8.68 4.12 7.02
N ARG A 76 -8.04 2.97 6.78
CA ARG A 76 -8.60 1.65 7.09
C ARG A 76 -9.96 1.40 6.44
N MET A 77 -10.13 1.80 5.19
CA MET A 77 -11.28 1.36 4.41
C MET A 77 -11.16 -0.13 4.12
N ARG A 78 -12.21 -0.90 4.41
CA ARG A 78 -12.21 -2.34 4.11
C ARG A 78 -12.29 -2.54 2.60
N VAL A 79 -11.37 -3.32 2.05
CA VAL A 79 -11.39 -3.68 0.62
C VAL A 79 -12.61 -4.57 0.33
N PRO A 80 -13.32 -4.35 -0.79
CA PRO A 80 -14.49 -5.15 -1.15
C PRO A 80 -14.19 -6.64 -1.20
N GLN A 81 -15.11 -7.46 -0.69
CA GLN A 81 -14.95 -8.92 -0.65
C GLN A 81 -14.84 -9.54 -2.04
N SER A 82 -15.41 -8.90 -3.06
CA SER A 82 -15.25 -9.31 -4.45
C SER A 82 -13.80 -9.31 -4.94
N LEU A 83 -12.92 -8.54 -4.28
CA LEU A 83 -11.48 -8.47 -4.58
C LEU A 83 -10.62 -9.23 -3.55
N ALA A 84 -10.99 -9.16 -2.27
CA ALA A 84 -10.20 -9.74 -1.18
C ALA A 84 -10.64 -11.16 -0.77
N GLY A 85 -11.78 -11.64 -1.27
CA GLY A 85 -12.41 -12.87 -0.78
C GLY A 85 -12.81 -12.75 0.69
N ASP A 86 -12.54 -13.80 1.46
CA ASP A 86 -12.80 -13.84 2.91
C ASP A 86 -11.72 -13.12 3.74
N ALA A 87 -10.62 -12.70 3.11
CA ALA A 87 -9.51 -12.08 3.83
C ALA A 87 -9.85 -10.65 4.26
N GLU A 88 -9.48 -10.30 5.50
CA GLU A 88 -9.58 -8.92 5.96
C GLU A 88 -8.43 -8.08 5.38
N VAL A 89 -8.74 -7.28 4.35
CA VAL A 89 -7.78 -6.38 3.72
C VAL A 89 -8.27 -4.95 3.86
N TYR A 90 -7.37 -4.05 4.22
CA TYR A 90 -7.67 -2.64 4.43
C TYR A 90 -6.84 -1.78 3.49
N CYS A 91 -7.48 -0.77 2.91
CA CYS A 91 -6.87 0.29 2.13
C CYS A 91 -6.71 1.55 2.99
N THR A 92 -5.54 2.17 2.93
CA THR A 92 -5.21 3.34 3.74
C THR A 92 -4.20 4.22 3.04
N ASP A 93 -4.28 5.51 3.29
CA ASP A 93 -3.25 6.45 2.89
C ASP A 93 -2.18 6.56 3.98
N ILE A 94 -0.93 6.68 3.53
CA ILE A 94 0.25 6.92 4.35
C ILE A 94 1.07 8.05 3.77
N ILE A 95 1.84 8.73 4.63
CA ILE A 95 2.95 9.56 4.20
C ILE A 95 4.19 8.68 4.14
N VAL A 96 4.73 8.50 2.93
CA VAL A 96 5.98 7.77 2.74
C VAL A 96 7.13 8.71 3.06
N SER A 97 7.82 8.40 4.16
CA SER A 97 9.01 9.16 4.54
C SER A 97 10.23 8.68 3.76
N ARG A 98 10.87 9.56 2.98
CA ARG A 98 12.02 9.18 2.15
C ARG A 98 13.18 8.64 2.95
N ARG A 99 13.38 9.13 4.17
CA ARG A 99 14.41 8.63 5.09
C ARG A 99 14.20 7.17 5.49
N HIS A 100 13.01 6.61 5.26
CA HIS A 100 12.66 5.22 5.53
C HIS A 100 12.74 4.34 4.29
N LEU A 101 13.02 4.90 3.11
CA LEU A 101 13.19 4.15 1.87
C LEU A 101 14.66 3.81 1.63
N PRO A 102 14.98 2.68 0.99
CA PRO A 102 16.30 2.45 0.41
C PRO A 102 16.64 3.56 -0.59
N ASP A 103 17.81 4.18 -0.43
CA ASP A 103 18.30 5.29 -1.28
C ASP A 103 17.33 6.49 -1.44
N GLY A 104 16.32 6.59 -0.57
CA GLY A 104 15.31 7.65 -0.63
C GLY A 104 14.33 7.54 -1.80
N VAL A 105 14.22 6.38 -2.47
CA VAL A 105 13.35 6.17 -3.64
C VAL A 105 12.46 4.94 -3.43
N LEU A 106 11.17 5.05 -3.72
CA LEU A 106 10.23 3.93 -3.64
C LEU A 106 10.34 3.12 -4.92
N ARG A 107 10.74 1.86 -4.84
CA ARG A 107 10.87 0.98 -6.02
C ARG A 107 10.00 -0.26 -5.90
N SER A 108 9.92 -0.85 -4.72
CA SER A 108 9.07 -2.01 -4.47
C SER A 108 7.64 -1.58 -4.20
N PRO A 109 6.65 -2.23 -4.84
CA PRO A 109 5.25 -2.10 -4.47
C PRO A 109 4.89 -2.96 -3.25
N LEU A 110 5.86 -3.64 -2.61
CA LEU A 110 5.66 -4.52 -1.47
C LEU A 110 6.70 -4.21 -0.38
N PHE A 111 6.22 -3.90 0.82
CA PHE A 111 7.11 -3.53 1.93
C PHE A 111 6.47 -3.80 3.29
N PRO A 112 7.28 -3.95 4.35
CA PRO A 112 6.75 -4.11 5.69
C PRO A 112 6.06 -2.84 6.21
N LEU A 113 4.97 -3.04 6.95
CA LEU A 113 4.14 -1.98 7.53
C LEU A 113 4.02 -2.15 9.04
N ILE A 114 3.96 -1.01 9.75
CA ILE A 114 3.64 -0.93 11.18
C ILE A 114 2.19 -0.46 11.32
N ILE A 115 1.42 -1.19 12.12
CA ILE A 115 0.07 -0.82 12.53
C ILE A 115 -0.07 -0.95 14.05
N HIS A 116 -1.01 -0.20 14.63
CA HIS A 116 -1.39 -0.37 16.03
C HIS A 116 -2.91 -0.17 16.20
N PRO A 117 -3.72 -1.12 15.70
CA PRO A 117 -5.14 -0.91 15.45
C PRO A 117 -5.96 -0.61 16.70
N GLU A 118 -5.50 -1.08 17.87
CA GLU A 118 -6.12 -0.83 19.17
C GLU A 118 -5.96 0.62 19.66
N LYS A 119 -4.99 1.38 19.13
CA LYS A 119 -4.69 2.76 19.59
C LYS A 119 -4.84 3.82 18.51
N THR A 120 -4.64 3.47 17.23
CA THR A 120 -4.69 4.46 16.15
C THR A 120 -5.08 3.85 14.81
N ALA A 121 -5.75 4.66 13.98
CA ALA A 121 -5.99 4.40 12.56
C ALA A 121 -4.74 4.57 11.69
N MET A 122 -3.77 5.37 12.18
CA MET A 122 -2.56 5.69 11.43
C MET A 122 -1.69 4.45 11.22
N THR A 123 -1.17 4.35 10.00
CA THR A 123 -0.24 3.30 9.60
C THR A 123 1.01 3.94 9.05
N MET A 124 2.14 3.24 9.15
CA MET A 124 3.40 3.75 8.64
C MET A 124 4.25 2.63 8.06
N MET A 125 4.98 2.98 7.00
CA MET A 125 6.03 2.11 6.47
C MET A 125 7.09 1.84 7.54
N LEU A 126 7.47 0.58 7.70
CA LEU A 126 8.61 0.21 8.54
C LEU A 126 9.87 0.85 7.94
N PRO A 127 10.77 1.49 8.72
CA PRO A 127 12.02 1.99 8.17
C PRO A 127 12.86 0.90 7.52
N SER A 128 13.40 1.17 6.32
CA SER A 128 14.16 0.22 5.49
C SER A 128 15.32 -0.48 6.19
N ARG A 129 15.93 0.17 7.19
CA ARG A 129 16.97 -0.44 8.04
C ARG A 129 16.51 -1.68 8.84
N TYR A 130 15.21 -1.96 8.87
CA TYR A 130 14.62 -3.14 9.50
C TYR A 130 13.97 -4.10 8.49
N TRP A 131 14.12 -3.84 7.18
CA TRP A 131 13.59 -4.73 6.15
C TRP A 131 14.45 -5.99 6.03
N PRO A 132 13.89 -7.11 5.54
CA PRO A 132 14.69 -8.26 5.12
C PRO A 132 15.72 -7.84 4.06
N ASN A 133 16.95 -8.36 4.15
CA ASN A 133 18.04 -8.00 3.25
C ASN A 133 17.70 -8.31 1.79
N GLU A 134 16.97 -9.39 1.54
CA GLU A 134 16.54 -9.84 0.22
C GLU A 134 15.66 -8.78 -0.46
N LEU A 135 14.83 -8.09 0.32
CA LEU A 135 14.01 -6.98 -0.17
C LEU A 135 14.88 -5.77 -0.50
N ILE A 136 15.84 -5.43 0.37
CA ILE A 136 16.77 -4.31 0.14
C ILE A 136 17.64 -4.55 -1.11
N GLU A 137 18.08 -5.78 -1.33
CA GLU A 137 18.86 -6.17 -2.51
C GLU A 137 18.05 -6.06 -3.80
N THR A 138 16.76 -6.43 -3.75
CA THR A 138 15.82 -6.25 -4.87
C THR A 138 15.58 -4.77 -5.20
N GLU A 139 15.70 -3.90 -4.21
CA GLU A 139 15.54 -2.44 -4.36
C GLU A 139 16.79 -1.75 -4.96
N ARG A 140 17.96 -2.41 -5.01
CA ARG A 140 19.17 -1.79 -5.59
C ARG A 140 19.08 -1.73 -7.11
N PRO A 141 19.44 -0.60 -7.75
CA PRO A 141 19.60 -0.58 -9.20
C PRO A 141 20.69 -1.58 -9.64
N PRO A 142 20.55 -2.20 -10.82
CA PRO A 142 21.64 -3.00 -11.39
C PRO A 142 22.89 -2.11 -11.52
N ALA A 143 24.03 -2.68 -11.15
CA ALA A 143 25.34 -2.04 -11.23
C ALA A 143 25.76 -1.74 -12.68
#